data_AF-A0A968JRV7-F1
#
_entry.id   AF-A0A968JRV7-F1
#
_cell.length_a   1.000
_cell.length_b   1.000
_cell.length_c   1.000
_cell.angle_alpha   90.00
_cell.angle_beta   90.00
_cell.angle_gamma   90.00
#
_symmetry.space_group_name_H-M   'P 1'
#
loop_
_entity.id
_entity.type
_entity.pdbx_description
1 polymer ?
#
loop_
_entity_poly.entity_id
_entity_poly.type
_entity_poly.pdbx_seq_one_letter_code
_entity_poly.pdbx_strand_id
1 'polypeptide(L)'
;MGVGGDLWGNQQGALHINSSSQYDLVNIKIYDIDFYDSKNDAIFIGSGSHIIKSVFLKDINIHSTGRYGIFFSNPKGSMGYCNIQYNNIGASSNSNTKPATFSFIENCTFSAIHQNSEQTFAGLYSNNGNLYISGLRDKVVSIYDMLGKKKIQKTDFNRS
;
A
#
# COMPACT_ATOMS: atom_id res chain seq x y z
N MET A 1 12.23 -14.48 -19.81
CA MET A 1 12.19 -14.04 -18.39
C MET A 1 11.07 -13.02 -18.26
N GLY A 2 10.24 -13.04 -17.19
CA GLY A 2 9.12 -12.10 -17.00
C GLY A 2 7.77 -12.46 -17.66
N VAL A 3 7.76 -13.45 -18.57
CA VAL A 3 6.52 -13.87 -19.27
C VAL A 3 5.67 -14.83 -18.45
N GLY A 4 6.14 -15.32 -17.29
CA GLY A 4 5.34 -16.17 -16.38
C GLY A 4 5.10 -15.60 -14.99
N GLY A 5 5.84 -14.54 -14.61
CA GLY A 5 5.94 -14.05 -13.25
C GLY A 5 7.02 -12.97 -13.14
N ASP A 6 7.57 -12.75 -11.95
CA ASP A 6 8.73 -11.88 -11.75
C ASP A 6 10.01 -12.42 -12.45
N LEU A 7 11.14 -11.74 -12.24
CA LEU A 7 12.43 -12.14 -12.84
C LEU A 7 12.83 -13.57 -12.48
N TRP A 8 12.32 -14.10 -11.36
CA TRP A 8 12.62 -15.43 -10.81
C TRP A 8 11.49 -16.43 -11.07
N GLY A 9 10.51 -16.06 -11.90
CA GLY A 9 9.40 -16.93 -12.29
C GLY A 9 8.31 -17.08 -11.22
N ASN A 10 8.35 -16.29 -10.14
CA ASN A 10 7.30 -16.35 -9.14
C ASN A 10 6.06 -15.59 -9.61
N GLN A 11 4.90 -16.15 -9.31
CA GLN A 11 3.64 -15.45 -9.53
C GLN A 11 3.54 -14.28 -8.54
N GLN A 12 3.27 -13.08 -9.06
CA GLN A 12 3.08 -11.88 -8.27
C GLN A 12 1.70 -11.28 -8.56
N GLY A 13 1.13 -10.64 -7.54
CA GLY A 13 -0.03 -9.78 -7.72
C GLY A 13 0.37 -8.48 -8.42
N ALA A 14 -0.59 -7.80 -9.06
CA ALA A 14 -0.37 -6.45 -9.57
C ALA A 14 0.06 -5.47 -8.46
N LEU A 15 -0.48 -5.64 -7.24
CA LEU A 15 0.04 -5.06 -6.01
C LEU A 15 0.62 -6.17 -5.12
N HIS A 16 1.88 -6.04 -4.71
CA HIS A 16 2.56 -6.97 -3.81
C HIS A 16 2.75 -6.33 -2.43
N ILE A 17 2.03 -6.85 -1.43
CA ILE A 17 2.14 -6.44 -0.03
C ILE A 17 2.79 -7.57 0.76
N ASN A 18 3.99 -7.36 1.29
CA ASN A 18 4.72 -8.41 1.98
C ASN A 18 5.57 -7.85 3.12
N SER A 19 5.47 -8.46 4.31
CA SER A 19 6.50 -8.32 5.35
C SER A 19 7.67 -9.25 5.04
N SER A 20 8.89 -8.78 5.25
CA SER A 20 10.08 -9.52 4.82
C SER A 20 10.66 -10.40 5.93
N SER A 21 11.86 -10.93 5.72
CA SER A 21 12.62 -11.58 6.78
C SER A 21 13.35 -10.59 7.69
N GLN A 22 13.35 -9.31 7.35
CA GLN A 22 14.10 -8.26 8.04
C GLN A 22 13.22 -7.28 8.80
N TYR A 23 12.02 -6.97 8.29
CA TYR A 23 11.19 -5.90 8.86
C TYR A 23 9.69 -6.23 8.82
N ASP A 24 8.99 -5.76 9.85
CA ASP A 24 7.53 -5.68 9.85
C ASP A 24 7.05 -4.69 8.79
N LEU A 25 5.87 -4.95 8.24
CA LEU A 25 5.16 -4.00 7.39
C LEU A 25 4.11 -3.27 8.21
N VAL A 26 4.32 -1.99 8.49
CA VAL A 26 3.51 -1.24 9.45
C VAL A 26 2.94 0.06 8.89
N ASN A 27 1.71 0.40 9.30
CA ASN A 27 1.09 1.72 9.12
C ASN A 27 0.95 2.20 7.65
N ILE A 28 0.55 1.30 6.75
CA ILE A 28 0.32 1.61 5.33
C ILE A 28 -1.17 1.75 5.04
N LYS A 29 -1.54 2.74 4.21
CA LYS A 29 -2.91 2.97 3.76
C LYS A 29 -2.91 3.03 2.24
N ILE A 30 -3.73 2.20 1.60
CA ILE A 30 -3.85 2.06 0.15
C ILE A 30 -5.32 2.20 -0.20
N TYR A 31 -5.68 3.17 -1.03
CA TYR A 31 -7.08 3.44 -1.32
C TYR A 31 -7.32 4.08 -2.69
N ASP A 32 -8.56 4.02 -3.16
CA ASP A 32 -9.02 4.56 -4.45
C ASP A 32 -8.22 3.99 -5.64
N ILE A 33 -8.18 2.66 -5.75
CA ILE A 33 -7.41 1.97 -6.79
C ILE A 33 -8.29 0.99 -7.54
N ASP A 34 -8.20 1.08 -8.87
CA ASP A 34 -8.75 0.09 -9.78
C ASP A 34 -7.64 -0.79 -10.35
N PHE A 35 -7.83 -2.10 -10.29
CA PHE A 35 -6.99 -3.11 -10.94
C PHE A 35 -7.72 -3.64 -12.18
N TYR A 36 -7.09 -3.58 -13.34
CA TYR A 36 -7.61 -4.13 -14.59
C TYR A 36 -6.69 -5.21 -15.16
N ASP A 37 -7.27 -6.31 -15.63
CA ASP A 37 -6.62 -7.38 -16.40
C ASP A 37 -5.33 -7.91 -15.74
N SER A 38 -5.41 -8.15 -14.43
CA SER A 38 -4.27 -8.69 -13.67
C SER A 38 -3.96 -10.10 -14.13
N LYS A 39 -2.77 -10.28 -14.70
CA LYS A 39 -2.35 -11.55 -15.31
C LYS A 39 -2.54 -12.79 -14.42
N ASN A 40 -2.21 -12.69 -13.14
CA ASN A 40 -2.41 -13.75 -12.16
C ASN A 40 -3.40 -13.26 -11.11
N ASP A 41 -2.90 -12.71 -10.00
CA ASP A 41 -3.72 -12.13 -8.95
C ASP A 41 -3.68 -10.60 -9.01
N ALA A 42 -4.71 -9.91 -8.52
CA ALA A 42 -4.64 -8.45 -8.42
C ALA A 42 -3.80 -8.02 -7.21
N ILE A 43 -4.04 -8.60 -6.04
CA ILE A 43 -3.29 -8.27 -4.82
C ILE A 43 -2.68 -9.53 -4.22
N PHE A 44 -1.37 -9.50 -3.99
CA PHE A 44 -0.64 -10.51 -3.24
C PHE A 44 -0.39 -10.01 -1.82
N ILE A 45 -0.72 -10.82 -0.82
CA ILE A 45 -0.48 -10.53 0.61
C ILE A 45 0.31 -11.67 1.24
N GLY A 46 1.55 -11.40 1.65
CA GLY A 46 2.45 -12.40 2.23
C GLY A 46 3.17 -11.95 3.49
N SER A 47 3.78 -12.91 4.17
CA SER A 47 4.69 -12.63 5.28
C SER A 47 5.87 -13.61 5.33
N GLY A 48 7.06 -13.08 5.59
CA GLY A 48 8.24 -13.85 5.96
C GLY A 48 8.26 -14.22 7.46
N SER A 49 9.38 -13.94 8.14
CA SER A 49 9.50 -14.12 9.59
C SER A 49 8.83 -12.98 10.38
N HIS A 50 8.56 -11.85 9.74
CA HIS A 50 7.96 -10.66 10.34
C HIS A 50 6.47 -10.50 9.97
N ILE A 51 5.77 -9.55 10.59
CA ILE A 51 4.31 -9.44 10.50
C ILE A 51 3.85 -8.20 9.72
N ILE A 52 2.58 -8.23 9.31
CA ILE A 52 1.85 -7.06 8.82
C ILE A 52 1.03 -6.50 9.99
N LYS A 53 1.10 -5.18 10.22
CA LYS A 53 0.36 -4.52 11.29
C LYS A 53 -0.16 -3.15 10.86
N SER A 54 -1.43 -2.87 11.14
CA SER A 54 -2.04 -1.57 10.85
C SER A 54 -1.96 -1.16 9.36
N VAL A 55 -2.10 -2.13 8.46
CA VAL A 55 -2.23 -1.87 7.01
C VAL A 55 -3.71 -1.83 6.65
N PHE A 56 -4.11 -0.95 5.74
CA PHE A 56 -5.50 -0.76 5.34
C PHE A 56 -5.66 -0.65 3.82
N LEU A 57 -6.67 -1.34 3.29
CA LEU A 57 -7.15 -1.23 1.91
C LEU A 57 -8.54 -0.57 1.90
N LYS A 58 -8.80 0.43 1.06
CA LYS A 58 -10.13 1.05 0.99
C LYS A 58 -10.51 1.42 -0.44
N ASP A 59 -11.76 1.21 -0.82
CA ASP A 59 -12.26 1.60 -2.15
C ASP A 59 -11.39 1.02 -3.28
N ILE A 60 -11.33 -0.32 -3.32
CA ILE A 60 -10.54 -1.06 -4.30
C ILE A 60 -11.47 -1.77 -5.26
N ASN A 61 -11.33 -1.53 -6.56
CA ASN A 61 -12.08 -2.27 -7.58
C ASN A 61 -11.14 -3.20 -8.33
N ILE A 62 -11.53 -4.47 -8.47
CA ILE A 62 -10.73 -5.49 -9.14
C ILE A 62 -11.53 -6.04 -10.31
N HIS A 63 -11.03 -5.81 -11.52
CA HIS A 63 -11.63 -6.20 -12.78
C HIS A 63 -10.70 -7.16 -13.52
N SER A 64 -11.22 -8.35 -13.85
CA SER A 64 -10.53 -9.36 -14.66
C SER A 64 -9.17 -9.78 -14.09
N THR A 65 -9.11 -10.98 -13.53
CA THR A 65 -7.83 -11.58 -13.11
C THR A 65 -7.65 -12.97 -13.71
N GLY A 66 -6.40 -13.41 -13.88
CA GLY A 66 -6.13 -14.78 -14.33
C GLY A 66 -6.40 -15.82 -13.24
N ARG A 67 -6.36 -15.42 -11.96
CA ARG A 67 -6.59 -16.29 -10.81
C ARG A 67 -7.39 -15.58 -9.71
N TYR A 68 -6.78 -15.08 -8.65
CA TYR A 68 -7.55 -14.49 -7.53
C TYR A 68 -7.64 -12.97 -7.64
N GLY A 69 -8.62 -12.37 -6.99
CA GLY A 69 -8.55 -10.93 -6.71
C GLY A 69 -7.51 -10.67 -5.62
N ILE A 70 -7.58 -11.41 -4.52
CA ILE A 70 -6.57 -11.36 -3.45
C ILE A 70 -6.00 -12.75 -3.19
N PHE A 71 -4.67 -12.88 -3.23
CA PHE A 71 -3.96 -14.10 -2.87
C PHE A 71 -3.21 -13.94 -1.54
N PHE A 72 -3.51 -14.82 -0.58
CA PHE A 72 -2.85 -14.90 0.72
C PHE A 72 -1.73 -15.95 0.69
N SER A 73 -0.49 -15.50 0.83
CA SER A 73 0.72 -16.34 0.89
C SER A 73 1.28 -16.40 2.31
N ASN A 74 0.65 -17.22 3.16
CA ASN A 74 1.00 -17.37 4.59
C ASN A 74 1.17 -16.04 5.37
N PRO A 75 0.28 -15.05 5.20
CA PRO A 75 0.40 -13.80 5.93
C PRO A 75 0.25 -13.99 7.44
N LYS A 76 0.79 -13.04 8.20
CA LYS A 76 0.74 -12.99 9.67
C LYS A 76 0.41 -11.58 10.15
N GLY A 77 -0.33 -11.50 11.25
CA GLY A 77 -0.71 -10.21 11.86
C GLY A 77 -2.09 -9.73 11.40
N SER A 78 -2.25 -8.45 11.08
CA SER A 78 -3.56 -7.86 10.76
C SER A 78 -3.53 -6.80 9.67
N MET A 79 -4.59 -6.80 8.87
CA MET A 79 -4.91 -5.78 7.88
C MET A 79 -6.42 -5.51 7.89
N GLY A 80 -6.80 -4.24 7.81
CA GLY A 80 -8.19 -3.83 7.64
C GLY A 80 -8.52 -3.63 6.17
N TYR A 81 -9.79 -3.81 5.79
CA TYR A 81 -10.25 -3.39 4.47
C TYR A 81 -11.62 -2.71 4.51
N CYS A 82 -11.98 -1.95 3.49
CA CYS A 82 -13.34 -1.45 3.31
C CYS A 82 -13.64 -1.35 1.82
N ASN A 83 -14.84 -1.77 1.39
CA ASN A 83 -15.32 -1.61 0.02
C ASN A 83 -14.31 -2.14 -1.05
N ILE A 84 -14.07 -3.46 -1.03
CA ILE A 84 -13.35 -4.14 -2.11
C ILE A 84 -14.37 -4.80 -3.03
N GLN A 85 -14.39 -4.38 -4.30
CA GLN A 85 -15.30 -4.89 -5.31
C GLN A 85 -14.56 -5.84 -6.26
N TYR A 86 -15.20 -6.95 -6.60
CA TYR A 86 -14.64 -7.99 -7.46
C TYR A 86 -15.53 -8.16 -8.69
N ASN A 87 -14.92 -8.15 -9.86
CA ASN A 87 -15.59 -8.37 -11.13
C ASN A 87 -14.73 -9.28 -12.01
N ASN A 88 -15.35 -10.35 -12.52
CA ASN A 88 -14.72 -11.29 -13.47
C ASN A 88 -13.39 -11.88 -12.97
N ILE A 89 -13.38 -12.42 -11.75
CA ILE A 89 -12.19 -13.07 -11.17
C ILE A 89 -11.99 -14.44 -11.81
N GLY A 90 -10.77 -14.76 -12.25
CA GLY A 90 -10.49 -15.97 -13.04
C GLY A 90 -10.61 -17.29 -12.28
N ALA A 91 -10.40 -17.26 -10.95
CA ALA A 91 -10.65 -18.39 -10.07
C ALA A 91 -12.13 -18.49 -9.68
N SER A 92 -12.54 -19.65 -9.19
CA SER A 92 -13.91 -19.88 -8.70
C SER A 92 -14.27 -19.08 -7.44
N SER A 93 -13.30 -18.41 -6.82
CA SER A 93 -13.47 -17.56 -5.64
C SER A 93 -12.61 -16.30 -5.75
N ASN A 94 -13.01 -15.25 -5.03
CA ASN A 94 -12.28 -13.97 -5.01
C ASN A 94 -10.87 -14.08 -4.38
N SER A 95 -10.67 -15.06 -3.50
CA SER A 95 -9.39 -15.33 -2.84
C SER A 95 -9.17 -16.82 -2.59
N ASN A 96 -7.94 -17.19 -2.27
CA ASN A 96 -7.64 -18.48 -1.65
C ASN A 96 -7.98 -18.48 -0.15
N THR A 97 -7.77 -19.61 0.51
CA THR A 97 -7.97 -19.75 1.96
C THR A 97 -7.01 -18.87 2.74
N LYS A 98 -7.56 -17.92 3.50
CA LYS A 98 -6.81 -17.10 4.44
C LYS A 98 -6.33 -17.95 5.63
N PRO A 99 -5.05 -17.89 6.03
CA PRO A 99 -4.58 -18.62 7.20
C PRO A 99 -5.16 -18.04 8.51
N ALA A 100 -5.18 -18.87 9.55
CA ALA A 100 -5.64 -18.47 10.90
C ALA A 100 -4.70 -17.44 11.57
N THR A 101 -3.44 -17.40 11.15
CA THR A 101 -2.41 -16.46 11.64
C THR A 101 -2.61 -15.02 11.17
N PHE A 102 -3.56 -14.78 10.27
CA PHE A 102 -3.82 -13.47 9.69
C PHE A 102 -5.25 -13.02 9.90
N SER A 103 -5.38 -11.81 10.42
CA SER A 103 -6.65 -11.13 10.57
C SER A 103 -6.86 -10.18 9.39
N PHE A 104 -7.87 -10.46 8.58
CA PHE A 104 -8.28 -9.59 7.46
C PHE A 104 -9.75 -9.24 7.67
N ILE A 105 -9.98 -8.07 8.25
CA ILE A 105 -11.29 -7.70 8.81
C ILE A 105 -11.80 -6.45 8.09
N GLU A 106 -13.07 -6.47 7.73
CA GLU A 106 -13.72 -5.29 7.20
C GLU A 106 -13.83 -4.20 8.29
N ASN A 107 -13.27 -3.04 8.02
CA ASN A 107 -13.29 -1.87 8.89
C ASN A 107 -13.40 -0.59 8.06
N CYS A 108 -14.64 -0.13 7.88
CA CYS A 108 -14.97 1.11 7.19
C CYS A 108 -14.91 2.36 8.08
N THR A 109 -14.47 2.25 9.33
CA THR A 109 -14.25 3.43 10.19
C THR A 109 -12.97 4.18 9.83
N PHE A 110 -12.12 3.58 9.00
CA PHE A 110 -10.97 4.26 8.41
C PHE A 110 -11.44 5.31 7.40
N SER A 111 -11.34 6.59 7.78
CA SER A 111 -11.47 7.68 6.83
C SER A 111 -10.18 7.73 6.01
N ALA A 112 -10.30 7.50 4.69
CA ALA A 112 -9.28 7.91 3.76
C ALA A 112 -8.96 9.37 4.09
N ILE A 113 -7.69 9.71 4.29
CA ILE A 113 -7.31 11.10 4.50
C ILE A 113 -7.49 11.78 3.14
N HIS A 114 -8.73 12.15 2.81
CA HIS A 114 -8.95 13.21 1.85
C HIS A 114 -8.28 14.42 2.47
N GLN A 115 -7.30 14.99 1.75
CA GLN A 115 -6.68 16.23 2.14
C GLN A 115 -7.78 17.25 2.41
N ASN A 116 -8.03 17.60 3.67
CA ASN A 116 -8.43 18.96 4.07
C ASN A 116 -8.36 19.16 5.60
N SER A 117 -7.78 20.31 5.92
CA SER A 117 -7.56 20.99 7.20
C SER A 117 -6.88 20.18 8.31
N GLU A 118 -5.62 20.56 8.58
CA GLU A 118 -4.68 20.03 9.58
C GLU A 118 -3.86 18.80 9.14
N GLN A 119 -3.00 19.03 8.13
CA GLN A 119 -1.85 18.16 7.89
C GLN A 119 -1.02 18.07 9.18
N THR A 120 -1.03 16.88 9.80
CA THR A 120 -0.14 16.49 10.91
C THR A 120 1.15 15.83 10.42
N PHE A 121 1.27 15.63 9.10
CA PHE A 121 2.47 15.10 8.43
C PHE A 121 2.86 15.97 7.23
N ALA A 122 4.16 16.06 6.95
CA ALA A 122 4.65 16.76 5.75
C ALA A 122 4.14 16.04 4.49
N GLY A 123 3.52 16.78 3.58
CA GLY A 123 3.06 16.25 2.30
C GLY A 123 4.18 16.26 1.27
N LEU A 124 4.28 15.21 0.46
CA LEU A 124 5.16 15.18 -0.71
C LEU A 124 4.35 14.87 -1.96
N TYR A 125 4.54 15.66 -3.01
CA TYR A 125 4.00 15.36 -4.33
C TYR A 125 4.96 15.82 -5.43
N SER A 126 4.92 15.15 -6.58
CA SER A 126 5.69 15.51 -7.77
C SER A 126 4.76 16.12 -8.81
N ASN A 127 5.15 17.25 -9.41
CA ASN A 127 4.44 17.85 -10.54
C ASN A 127 5.44 18.46 -11.53
N ASN A 128 5.32 18.12 -12.81
CA ASN A 128 6.20 18.58 -13.89
C ASN A 128 7.71 18.45 -13.61
N GLY A 129 8.13 17.30 -13.04
CA GLY A 129 9.54 17.03 -12.70
C GLY A 129 10.04 17.75 -11.45
N ASN A 130 9.19 18.52 -10.77
CA ASN A 130 9.51 19.20 -9.52
C ASN A 130 8.89 18.46 -8.34
N LEU A 131 9.68 18.29 -7.27
CA LEU A 131 9.21 17.75 -6.00
C LEU A 131 8.74 18.88 -5.10
N TYR A 132 7.48 18.84 -4.69
CA TYR A 132 6.85 19.77 -3.78
C TYR A 132 6.71 19.11 -2.42
N ILE A 133 7.12 19.84 -1.39
CA ILE A 133 7.11 19.36 -0.01
C ILE A 133 6.39 20.42 0.81
N SER A 134 5.23 20.08 1.37
CA SER A 134 4.54 20.95 2.31
C SER A 134 5.14 20.75 3.70
N GLY A 135 5.57 21.87 4.29
CA GLY A 135 6.02 21.91 5.68
C GLY A 135 4.85 21.74 6.64
N LEU A 136 5.19 21.33 7.88
CA LEU A 136 4.27 21.44 9.00
C LEU A 136 4.43 22.81 9.63
N ARG A 137 3.31 23.43 10.04
CA ARG A 137 3.31 24.70 10.75
C ARG A 137 4.21 24.59 11.99
N ASP A 138 5.13 25.53 12.16
CA ASP A 138 6.05 25.62 13.29
C ASP A 138 6.99 24.41 13.48
N LYS A 139 7.25 23.63 12.42
CA LYS A 139 8.23 22.54 12.43
C LYS A 139 9.33 22.78 11.41
N VAL A 140 10.53 22.35 11.76
CA VAL A 140 11.67 22.30 10.85
C VAL A 140 11.55 21.07 9.98
N VAL A 141 11.54 21.24 8.66
CA VAL A 141 11.65 20.12 7.70
C VAL A 141 13.05 20.12 7.11
N SER A 142 13.68 18.92 7.05
CA SER A 142 14.98 18.71 6.43
C SER A 142 14.90 17.63 5.37
N ILE A 143 15.56 17.86 4.23
CA ILE A 143 15.65 16.91 3.12
C ILE A 143 17.09 16.42 3.03
N TYR A 144 17.27 15.11 2.92
CA TYR A 144 18.58 14.46 2.78
C TYR A 144 18.61 13.69 1.45
N ASP A 145 19.78 13.61 0.81
CA ASP A 145 19.96 12.70 -0.32
C ASP A 145 20.15 11.25 0.14
N MET A 146 20.23 10.33 -0.82
CA MET A 146 20.41 8.89 -0.56
C MET A 146 21.73 8.57 0.16
N LEU A 147 22.69 9.50 0.20
CA LEU A 147 23.96 9.36 0.92
C LEU A 147 23.89 9.99 2.32
N GLY A 148 22.71 10.44 2.76
CA GLY A 148 22.51 11.08 4.05
C GLY A 148 22.98 12.54 4.11
N LYS A 149 23.33 13.17 2.98
CA LYS A 149 23.75 14.57 2.96
C LYS A 149 22.53 15.49 2.92
N LYS A 150 22.44 16.39 3.90
CA LYS A 150 21.38 17.41 3.99
C LYS A 150 21.42 18.32 2.74
N LYS A 151 20.28 18.48 2.06
CA LYS A 151 20.12 19.34 0.89
C LYS A 151 19.38 20.63 1.20
N ILE A 152 18.34 20.55 2.03
CA ILE A 152 17.45 21.70 2.32
C ILE A 152 17.02 21.62 3.78
N GLN A 153 16.93 22.79 4.42
CA GLN A 153 16.28 22.99 5.71
C GLN A 153 15.41 24.25 5.59
N LYS A 154 14.10 24.11 5.80
CA LYS A 154 13.16 25.25 5.78
C LYS A 154 12.28 25.24 7.03
N THR A 155 11.98 26.44 7.50
CA THR A 155 10.99 26.76 8.54
C THR A 155 9.96 27.65 7.90
N ASP A 156 8.69 27.25 7.91
CA ASP A 156 7.60 28.11 7.46
C ASP A 156 7.38 29.20 8.51
N PHE A 157 7.86 30.41 8.22
CA PHE A 157 7.54 31.63 8.97
C PHE A 157 6.41 32.36 8.25
N ASN A 158 5.20 32.32 8.82
CA ASN A 158 4.21 33.35 8.57
C ASN A 158 4.14 34.23 9.83
N ARG A 159 4.76 35.40 9.77
CA ARG A 159 4.39 36.55 10.62
C ARG A 159 3.67 37.57 9.74
N SER A 160 2.55 38.03 10.30
CA SER A 160 1.55 39.01 9.84
C SER A 160 0.78 38.67 8.58
#